data_AF-X1AIS3-F1
#
_entry.id   AF-X1AIS3-F1
#
_cell.length_a   1.000
_cell.length_b   1.000
_cell.length_c   1.000
_cell.angle_alpha   90.00
_cell.angle_beta   90.00
_cell.angle_gamma   90.00
#
_symmetry.space_group_name_H-M   'P 1'
#
loop_
_entity.id
_entity.type
_entity.pdbx_description
1 polymer ?
#
loop_
_entity_poly.entity_id
_entity_poly.type
_entity_poly.pdbx_seq_one_letter_code
_entity_poly.pdbx_strand_id
1 'polypeptide(L)' 'MKNIKFYRKPELENPCLIAAWPGMGYVATGVASYLKKKLKSTLLAEIKSEDFFYLTDVWIRKDEIILPQLPKST' A
#
# COMPACT_ATOMS: atom_id res chain seq x y z
N MET A 1 -6.17 -13.00 -8.60
CA MET A 1 -4.75 -13.01 -8.19
C MET A 1 -3.84 -12.43 -9.29
N LYS A 2 -4.17 -11.28 -9.89
CA LYS A 2 -3.49 -10.78 -11.11
C LYS A 2 -2.64 -9.52 -10.92
N ASN A 3 -2.61 -8.87 -9.74
CA ASN A 3 -1.80 -7.66 -9.53
C ASN A 3 -0.93 -7.66 -8.26
N ILE A 4 -0.10 -8.69 -8.06
CA ILE A 4 1.01 -8.64 -7.09
C ILE A 4 2.32 -8.57 -7.87
N LYS A 5 3.11 -7.52 -7.63
CA LYS A 5 4.44 -7.33 -8.20
C LYS A 5 5.50 -7.67 -7.16
N PHE A 6 6.19 -8.79 -7.35
CA PHE A 6 7.33 -9.17 -6.52
C PHE A 6 8.61 -8.50 -7.03
N TYR A 7 9.40 -7.96 -6.10
CA TYR A 7 10.72 -7.37 -6.39
C TYR A 7 11.86 -8.30 -5.93
N ARG A 8 11.58 -9.18 -4.96
CA ARG A 8 12.56 -10.11 -4.38
C ARG A 8 11.87 -11.43 -4.01
N LYS A 9 12.68 -12.49 -3.90
CA LYS A 9 12.26 -13.80 -3.39
C LYS A 9 13.26 -14.27 -2.32
N PRO A 10 13.07 -13.87 -1.05
CA PRO A 10 13.97 -14.26 0.04
C PRO A 10 13.75 -15.72 0.42
N GLU A 11 14.80 -16.34 0.94
CA GLU A 11 14.69 -17.59 1.70
C GLU A 11 14.37 -17.23 3.16
N LEU A 12 13.32 -17.83 3.71
CA LEU A 12 12.81 -17.52 5.04
C LEU A 12 12.67 -18.82 5.82
N GLU A 13 13.13 -18.83 7.06
CA GLU A 13 12.90 -19.91 8.02
C GLU A 13 11.92 -19.41 9.09
N ASN A 14 10.73 -20.01 9.15
CA ASN A 14 9.66 -19.66 10.10
C ASN A 14 9.37 -18.15 10.27
N PRO A 15 9.07 -17.42 9.18
CA PRO A 15 8.86 -15.97 9.25
C PRO A 15 7.53 -15.61 9.93
N CYS A 16 7.49 -14.43 10.58
CA CYS A 16 6.28 -13.81 11.08
C CYS A 16 5.83 -12.67 10.16
N LEU A 17 4.57 -12.68 9.73
CA LEU A 17 3.97 -11.60 8.94
C LEU A 17 3.25 -10.61 9.85
N ILE A 18 3.67 -9.34 9.80
CA ILE A 18 2.98 -8.24 10.48
C ILE A 18 2.14 -7.48 9.44
N ALA A 19 0.82 -7.51 9.58
CA ALA A 19 -0.10 -6.74 8.76
C ALA A 19 -0.56 -5.49 9.50
N ALA A 20 -0.41 -4.32 8.87
CA ALA A 20 -0.80 -3.04 9.44
C ALA A 20 -1.62 -2.24 8.43
N TRP A 21 -2.90 -2.06 8.73
CA TRP A 21 -3.84 -1.30 7.90
C TRP A 21 -4.09 0.09 8.51
N PRO A 22 -4.44 1.09 7.69
CA PRO A 22 -4.92 2.37 8.19
C PRO A 22 -6.13 2.18 9.11
N GLY A 23 -6.20 2.96 10.18
CA GLY A 23 -7.28 2.92 11.16
C GLY A 23 -7.27 4.17 12.03
N MET A 24 -8.22 4.24 12.97
CA MET A 24 -8.34 5.39 13.87
C MET A 24 -7.03 5.60 14.66
N GLY A 25 -6.53 6.84 14.66
CA GLY A 25 -5.32 7.21 15.41
C GLY A 25 -4.00 6.73 14.82
N TYR A 26 -4.00 6.12 13.62
CA TYR A 26 -2.77 5.74 12.87
C TYR A 26 -1.80 4.81 13.64
N VAL A 27 -2.27 4.15 14.70
CA VAL A 27 -1.41 3.35 15.60
C VAL A 27 -0.71 2.23 14.83
N ALA A 28 -1.47 1.42 14.07
CA ALA A 28 -0.93 0.30 13.31
C ALA A 28 0.10 0.74 12.26
N THR A 29 -0.23 1.76 11.46
CA THR A 29 0.66 2.32 10.44
C THR A 29 1.90 2.99 11.03
N GLY A 30 1.77 3.63 12.21
CA GLY A 30 2.89 4.21 12.94
C GLY A 30 3.87 3.15 13.45
N VAL A 31 3.36 2.07 14.05
CA VAL A 31 4.18 0.93 14.49
C VAL A 31 4.86 0.25 13.30
N ALA A 32 4.15 0.02 12.19
CA ALA A 32 4.75 -0.58 11.00
C ALA A 32 5.87 0.29 10.41
N SER A 33 5.68 1.61 10.36
CA SER A 33 6.72 2.56 9.91
C SER A 33 7.94 2.56 10.83
N TYR A 34 7.73 2.48 12.15
CA TYR A 34 8.81 2.34 13.13
C TYR A 34 9.60 1.06 12.92
N LEU A 35 8.92 -0.09 12.80
CA LEU A 35 9.55 -1.41 12.58
C LEU A 35 10.30 -1.45 11.24
N LYS A 36 9.70 -0.93 10.16
CA LYS A 36 10.34 -0.79 8.84
C LYS A 36 11.70 -0.10 8.94
N LYS A 37 11.76 1.02 9.68
CA LYS A 37 13.01 1.77 9.90
C LYS A 37 14.00 1.03 10.80
N LYS A 38 13.54 0.48 11.93
CA LYS A 38 14.41 -0.19 12.91
C LYS A 38 15.02 -1.49 12.39
N LEU A 39 14.23 -2.29 11.67
CA LEU A 39 14.67 -3.57 11.11
C LEU A 39 15.32 -3.42 9.73
N LYS A 40 15.41 -2.19 9.19
CA LYS A 40 15.95 -1.91 7.84
C LYS A 40 15.31 -2.80 6.77
N SER A 41 14.00 -3.00 6.86
CA SER A 41 13.27 -3.90 5.96
C SER A 41 13.40 -3.42 4.51
N THR A 42 13.41 -4.37 3.57
CA THR A 42 13.50 -4.07 2.14
C THR A 42 12.19 -4.37 1.43
N LEU A 43 11.94 -3.69 0.31
CA LEU A 43 10.72 -3.90 -0.47
C LEU A 43 10.70 -5.33 -1.04
N LEU A 44 9.71 -6.11 -0.62
CA LEU A 44 9.51 -7.50 -1.07
C LEU A 44 8.58 -7.56 -2.28
N ALA A 45 7.40 -6.97 -2.13
CA ALA A 45 6.34 -7.00 -3.12
C ALA A 45 5.40 -5.81 -2.93
N GLU A 46 4.57 -5.56 -3.95
CA GLU A 46 3.53 -4.54 -3.97
C GLU A 46 2.25 -5.16 -4.51
N ILE A 47 1.12 -4.78 -3.93
CA ILE A 47 -0.22 -5.11 -4.44
C ILE A 47 -0.74 -3.86 -5.13
N LYS A 48 -1.07 -3.95 -6.41
CA LYS A 48 -1.60 -2.77 -7.10
C LYS A 48 -3.06 -2.51 -6.76
N SER A 49 -3.45 -1.24 -6.74
CA SER A 49 -4.75 -0.79 -6.26
C SER A 49 -5.89 -0.96 -7.26
N GLU A 50 -5.62 -1.16 -8.55
CA GLU A 50 -6.64 -1.26 -9.60
C GLU A 50 -7.57 -2.46 -9.42
N ASP A 51 -7.11 -3.51 -8.74
CA ASP A 51 -7.92 -4.70 -8.43
C ASP A 51 -8.85 -4.50 -7.22
N PHE A 52 -8.64 -3.45 -6.41
CA PHE A 52 -9.32 -3.26 -5.13
C PHE A 52 -10.14 -1.97 -5.05
N PHE A 53 -9.82 -0.98 -5.89
CA PHE A 53 -10.46 0.33 -5.87
C PHE A 53 -10.95 0.67 -7.27
N TYR A 54 -12.21 1.05 -7.37
CA TYR A 54 -12.77 1.65 -8.57
C TYR A 54 -12.71 3.17 -8.45
N LEU A 55 -12.44 3.86 -9.55
CA LEU A 55 -12.60 5.32 -9.61
C LEU A 55 -14.09 5.63 -9.42
N THR A 56 -14.46 6.04 -8.20
CA THR A 56 -15.88 6.15 -7.81
C THR A 56 -16.46 7.54 -8.15
N ASP A 57 -15.58 8.51 -8.44
CA ASP A 57 -15.95 9.92 -8.60
C ASP A 57 -15.34 10.53 -9.85
N VAL A 58 -15.92 11.66 -10.28
CA VAL A 58 -15.38 12.54 -11.32
C VAL A 58 -15.47 13.96 -10.79
N TRP A 59 -14.35 14.69 -10.82
CA TRP A 59 -14.27 16.03 -10.28
C TRP A 59 -14.36 17.03 -11.43
N ILE A 60 -15.30 17.96 -11.37
CA ILE A 60 -15.42 19.04 -12.38
C ILE A 60 -14.86 20.32 -11.77
N ARG A 61 -13.84 20.91 -12.41
CA ARG A 61 -13.28 22.22 -12.01
C ARG A 61 -13.07 23.09 -13.24
N LYS A 62 -13.72 24.26 -13.26
CA LYS A 62 -13.56 25.29 -14.31
C LYS A 62 -13.54 24.69 -15.72
N ASP A 63 -14.56 23.90 -16.03
CA ASP A 63 -14.79 23.25 -17.32
C ASP A 63 -13.84 22.09 -17.67
N GLU A 64 -12.99 21.66 -16.73
CA GLU A 64 -12.16 20.46 -16.88
C GLU A 64 -12.71 19.28 -16.06
N ILE A 65 -12.70 18.10 -16.70
CA ILE A 65 -13.00 16.82 -16.07
C ILE A 65 -11.71 16.23 -15.52
N ILE A 66 -11.63 16.07 -14.20
CA ILE A 66 -10.48 15.51 -13.50
C ILE A 66 -10.87 14.14 -12.92
N LEU A 67 -10.15 13.10 -13.32
CA LEU A 67 -10.28 11.77 -12.73
C LEU A 67 -9.54 11.71 -11.39
N PRO A 68 -10.14 11.10 -10.34
CA PRO A 68 -9.45 10.90 -9.08
C PRO A 68 -8.24 9.98 -9.27
N GLN A 69 -7.22 10.12 -8.43
CA GLN A 69 -6.09 9.21 -8.42
C GLN A 69 -6.37 8.06 -7.46
N LEU A 70 -6.02 6.83 -7.86
CA LEU A 70 -6.06 5.68 -6.97
C LEU A 70 -5.11 5.90 -5.78
N PRO A 71 -5.40 5.29 -4.61
CA PRO A 71 -4.50 5.33 -3.47
C PRO A 71 -3.12 4.81 -3.87
N LYS A 72 -2.09 5.56 -3.49
CA LYS A 72 -0.68 5.19 -3.66
C LYS A 72 -0.03 5.10 -2.28
N SER A 73 0.80 4.09 -2.09
CA SER A 73 1.68 4.05 -0.91
C SER A 73 2.88 4.96 -1.17
N THR A 74 3.19 5.84 -0.20
CA THR A 74 4.38 6.71 -0.21
C THR A 74 5.61 5.99 0.35
#